data_AF-A0A672SQB5-F1
#
_entry.id   AF-A0A672SQB5-F1
#
_cell.length_a   1.000
_cell.length_b   1.000
_cell.length_c   1.000
_cell.angle_alpha   90.00
_cell.angle_beta   90.00
_cell.angle_gamma   90.00
#
_symmetry.space_group_name_H-M   'P 1'
#
loop_
_entity.id
_entity.type
_entity.pdbx_description
1 polymer ?
#
loop_
_entity_poly.entity_id
_entity_poly.type
_entity_poly.pdbx_seq_one_letter_code
_entity_poly.pdbx_strand_id
1 'polypeptide(L)'
;MSVHDIAITLFYEAKVNKSKAVGCSEARGQTGEGVTWPQSSWKFPCFVYMLCQGQFGRYFNLFLNNNKEGGKCELSPQLLAVVSELEQQGLNILVLGRKHMLQPSRNWDRQNMSKIKQKAHCFFTENISEDDPFLLYAALHSGLHCNFLSRDLMRDHKACLSDSATRRLFFKWQRGHQLVISHYVPGKRVRFQRISAYDTIAQMSGSSWHIPYDENRGDRATYEVPQKWLCLTQDH
;
A
#
# COMPACT_ATOMS: atom_id res chain seq x y z
N MET A 1 -19.07 8.33 6.54
CA MET A 1 -18.00 7.37 6.84
C MET A 1 -16.68 8.03 6.47
N SER A 2 -15.79 8.21 7.44
CA SER A 2 -14.49 8.85 7.22
C SER A 2 -13.48 7.85 6.63
N VAL A 3 -12.39 8.35 6.05
CA VAL A 3 -11.26 7.52 5.56
C VAL A 3 -10.65 6.70 6.70
N HIS A 4 -10.69 7.25 7.92
CA HIS A 4 -10.27 6.57 9.14
C HIS A 4 -11.18 5.39 9.50
N ASP A 5 -12.51 5.55 9.34
CA ASP A 5 -13.46 4.44 9.56
C ASP A 5 -13.25 3.32 8.54
N ILE A 6 -12.97 3.67 7.28
CA ILE A 6 -12.62 2.69 6.23
C ILE A 6 -11.34 1.94 6.58
N ALA A 7 -10.32 2.63 7.11
CA ALA A 7 -9.05 2.02 7.50
C ALA A 7 -9.22 0.99 8.62
N ILE A 8 -10.02 1.36 9.63
CA ILE A 8 -10.37 0.48 10.74
C ILE A 8 -11.17 -0.71 10.20
N THR A 9 -12.23 -0.49 9.44
CA THR A 9 -13.04 -1.57 8.89
C THR A 9 -12.21 -2.53 8.04
N LEU A 10 -11.36 -2.03 7.13
CA LEU A 10 -10.49 -2.87 6.31
C LEU A 10 -9.48 -3.67 7.15
N PHE A 11 -8.90 -3.07 8.19
CA PHE A 11 -7.96 -3.74 9.08
C PHE A 11 -8.64 -4.84 9.91
N TYR A 12 -9.82 -4.57 10.46
CA TYR A 12 -10.57 -5.49 11.30
C TYR A 12 -11.26 -6.60 10.50
N GLU A 13 -11.89 -6.30 9.36
CA GLU A 13 -12.56 -7.30 8.53
C GLU A 13 -11.58 -8.30 7.91
N ALA A 14 -10.40 -7.84 7.47
CA ALA A 14 -9.34 -8.74 6.98
C ALA A 14 -8.88 -9.73 8.07
N LYS A 15 -8.81 -9.28 9.32
CA LYS A 15 -8.49 -10.13 10.47
C LYS A 15 -9.61 -11.13 10.78
N VAL A 16 -10.88 -10.70 10.76
CA VAL A 16 -12.04 -11.54 11.11
C VAL A 16 -12.30 -12.63 10.06
N ASN A 17 -12.19 -12.31 8.77
CA ASN A 17 -12.44 -13.28 7.69
C ASN A 17 -11.39 -14.42 7.69
N LYS A 18 -10.18 -14.17 8.17
CA LYS A 18 -9.13 -15.18 8.30
C LYS A 18 -9.39 -16.20 9.42
N SER A 19 -9.94 -15.78 10.56
CA SER A 19 -10.37 -16.71 11.62
C SER A 19 -11.39 -17.73 11.12
N LYS A 20 -12.23 -17.35 10.14
CA LYS A 20 -13.19 -18.25 9.50
C LYS A 20 -12.57 -19.14 8.41
N ALA A 21 -11.60 -18.63 7.65
CA ALA A 21 -10.98 -19.35 6.52
C ALA A 21 -9.93 -20.40 6.94
N VAL A 22 -9.28 -20.22 8.09
CA VAL A 22 -8.21 -21.14 8.56
C VAL A 22 -8.77 -22.41 9.22
N GLY A 23 -10.09 -22.56 9.37
CA GLY A 23 -10.67 -23.70 10.08
C GLY A 23 -10.09 -23.83 11.50
N CYS A 24 -9.73 -22.70 12.11
CA CYS A 24 -9.24 -22.67 13.48
C CYS A 24 -10.45 -22.93 14.38
N SER A 25 -10.50 -24.13 14.97
CA SER A 25 -11.49 -24.54 15.97
C SER A 25 -11.28 -23.79 17.29
N GLU A 26 -11.27 -22.45 17.25
CA GLU A 26 -11.17 -21.55 18.40
C GLU A 26 -12.31 -20.52 18.40
N ALA A 27 -13.49 -20.94 17.95
CA ALA A 27 -14.69 -20.12 18.03
C ALA A 27 -15.90 -20.93 18.53
N ARG A 28 -15.73 -21.69 19.61
CA ARG A 28 -16.84 -22.06 20.50
C ARG A 28 -16.33 -22.09 21.93
N GLY A 29 -16.60 -21.02 22.67
CA GLY A 29 -16.24 -20.96 24.08
C GLY A 29 -16.39 -19.57 24.68
N GLN A 30 -17.64 -19.21 24.96
CA GLN A 30 -18.08 -18.47 26.14
C GLN A 30 -17.53 -17.05 26.39
N THR A 31 -18.49 -16.13 26.52
CA THR A 31 -18.44 -14.89 27.27
C THR A 31 -17.63 -15.03 28.57
N GLY A 32 -16.50 -14.35 28.66
CA GLY A 32 -15.63 -14.38 29.82
C GLY A 32 -14.27 -13.76 29.49
N GLU A 33 -13.74 -13.00 30.43
CA GLU A 33 -12.54 -12.18 30.31
C GLU A 33 -11.32 -12.94 29.73
N GLY A 34 -10.56 -12.28 28.86
CA GLY A 34 -9.21 -12.71 28.49
C GLY A 34 -9.06 -13.45 27.16
N VAL A 35 -9.36 -12.80 26.03
CA VAL A 35 -8.82 -13.23 24.73
C VAL A 35 -7.35 -12.81 24.67
N THR A 36 -6.43 -13.76 24.78
CA THR A 36 -4.98 -13.54 24.58
C THR A 36 -4.70 -13.40 23.08
N TRP A 37 -4.74 -12.15 22.62
CA TRP A 37 -4.37 -11.77 21.26
C TRP A 37 -2.86 -11.92 21.02
N PRO A 38 -2.39 -12.32 19.82
CA PRO A 38 -0.97 -12.36 19.51
C PRO A 38 -0.34 -10.96 19.68
N GLN A 39 0.80 -10.89 20.37
CA GLN A 39 1.45 -9.64 20.81
C GLN A 39 1.74 -8.60 19.70
N SER A 40 1.62 -8.95 18.42
CA SER A 40 1.87 -8.07 17.28
C SER A 40 0.68 -7.18 16.89
N SER A 41 -0.56 -7.49 17.28
CA SER A 41 -1.76 -6.77 16.79
C SER A 41 -1.99 -5.41 17.45
N TRP A 42 -1.64 -5.25 18.72
CA TRP A 42 -1.80 -3.97 19.46
C TRP A 42 -0.60 -3.04 19.29
N LYS A 43 0.59 -3.62 19.07
CA LYS A 43 1.83 -2.86 18.92
C LYS A 43 1.83 -1.99 17.66
N PHE A 44 1.18 -2.43 16.59
CA PHE A 44 1.22 -1.71 15.32
C PHE A 44 0.40 -0.40 15.30
N PRO A 45 -0.88 -0.37 15.70
CA PRO A 45 -1.62 0.89 15.85
C PRO A 45 -0.90 1.89 16.74
N CYS A 46 -0.37 1.45 17.90
CA CYS A 46 0.42 2.31 18.78
C CYS A 46 1.71 2.80 18.12
N PHE A 47 2.41 1.93 17.38
CA PHE A 47 3.63 2.30 16.65
C PHE A 47 3.35 3.36 15.57
N VAL A 48 2.30 3.17 14.77
CA VAL A 48 1.88 4.15 13.76
C VAL A 48 1.45 5.46 14.43
N TYR A 49 0.68 5.38 15.52
CA TYR A 49 0.26 6.56 16.28
C TYR A 49 1.48 7.36 16.79
N MET A 50 2.47 6.70 17.40
CA MET A 50 3.70 7.35 17.85
C MET A 50 4.50 7.98 16.71
N LEU A 51 4.54 7.33 15.53
CA LEU A 51 5.19 7.90 14.35
C LEU A 51 4.46 9.14 13.83
N CYS A 52 3.13 9.12 13.80
CA CYS A 52 2.29 10.22 13.31
C CYS A 52 2.25 11.43 14.26
N GLN A 53 2.37 11.21 15.58
CA GLN A 53 2.41 12.29 16.59
C GLN A 53 3.72 13.08 16.56
N GLY A 54 4.76 12.56 15.91
CA GLY A 54 6.10 13.15 15.92
C GLY A 54 6.37 14.22 14.86
N GLN A 55 5.70 14.24 13.69
CA GLN A 55 6.10 15.10 12.56
C GLN A 55 4.95 15.45 11.59
N PHE A 56 4.76 16.75 11.32
CA PHE A 56 3.90 17.25 10.23
C PHE A 56 4.63 17.16 8.86
N GLY A 57 4.90 15.93 8.37
CA GLY A 57 5.60 15.70 7.10
C GLY A 57 4.94 14.63 6.23
N ARG A 58 5.20 14.65 4.90
CA ARG A 58 4.76 13.60 3.95
C ARG A 58 5.31 12.24 4.36
N TYR A 59 4.45 11.43 5.00
CA TYR A 59 4.76 10.04 5.33
C TYR A 59 4.76 9.17 4.08
N PHE A 60 5.71 8.27 4.01
CA PHE A 60 5.88 7.37 2.88
C PHE A 60 5.96 5.94 3.40
N ASN A 61 4.93 5.15 3.08
CA ASN A 61 4.88 3.75 3.47
C ASN A 61 5.42 2.88 2.33
N LEU A 62 6.57 2.25 2.57
CA LEU A 62 7.17 1.33 1.63
C LEU A 62 6.89 -0.10 2.07
N PHE A 63 6.11 -0.81 1.26
CA PHE A 63 5.91 -2.23 1.41
C PHE A 63 6.30 -2.95 0.11
N LEU A 64 7.48 -3.55 0.10
CA LEU A 64 7.90 -4.40 -1.01
C LEU A 64 7.50 -5.85 -0.72
N ASN A 65 6.26 -6.23 -1.05
CA ASN A 65 5.99 -7.64 -1.31
C ASN A 65 6.57 -8.00 -2.67
N ASN A 66 7.27 -9.12 -2.71
CA ASN A 66 7.68 -9.74 -3.95
C ASN A 66 7.63 -11.24 -3.81
N ASN A 67 6.69 -11.83 -4.54
CA ASN A 67 6.99 -13.09 -5.17
C ASN A 67 6.68 -13.00 -6.67
N LYS A 68 7.76 -13.21 -7.42
CA LYS A 68 7.83 -13.57 -8.85
C LYS A 68 7.41 -12.49 -9.83
N GLU A 69 8.40 -11.96 -10.56
CA GLU A 69 8.51 -12.21 -12.01
C GLU A 69 9.91 -11.84 -12.52
N GLY A 70 10.57 -12.81 -13.16
CA GLY A 70 11.55 -12.62 -14.24
C GLY A 70 12.74 -11.68 -14.02
N GLY A 71 13.64 -11.97 -13.08
CA GLY A 71 14.96 -11.32 -13.08
C GLY A 71 15.80 -11.62 -11.84
N LYS A 72 17.09 -11.93 -12.04
CA LYS A 72 18.10 -12.22 -11.00
C LYS A 72 18.47 -10.98 -10.15
N CYS A 73 17.52 -10.21 -9.64
CA CYS A 73 17.81 -9.09 -8.75
C CYS A 73 17.53 -9.46 -7.30
N GLU A 74 18.55 -9.37 -6.46
CA GLU A 74 18.43 -9.45 -5.00
C GLU A 74 17.43 -8.38 -4.53
N LEU A 75 16.57 -8.73 -3.56
CA LEU A 75 15.49 -7.84 -3.10
C LEU A 75 15.99 -6.69 -2.22
N SER A 76 16.98 -6.96 -1.36
CA SER A 76 17.50 -5.96 -0.43
C SER A 76 18.24 -4.78 -1.08
N PRO A 77 19.02 -4.93 -2.18
CA PRO A 77 19.55 -3.78 -2.92
C PRO A 77 18.45 -2.91 -3.52
N GLN A 78 17.39 -3.52 -4.09
CA GLN A 78 16.28 -2.76 -4.65
C GLN A 78 15.55 -1.96 -3.55
N LEU A 79 15.27 -2.60 -2.41
CA LEU A 79 14.65 -1.94 -1.26
C LEU A 79 15.52 -0.76 -0.77
N LEU A 80 16.83 -0.98 -0.61
CA LEU A 80 17.77 0.06 -0.18
C LEU A 80 17.82 1.22 -1.17
N ALA A 81 17.82 0.96 -2.47
CA ALA A 81 17.83 2.01 -3.49
C ALA A 81 16.56 2.88 -3.42
N VAL A 82 15.39 2.26 -3.23
CA VAL A 82 14.12 2.99 -3.05
C VAL A 82 14.17 3.84 -1.78
N VAL A 83 14.56 3.25 -0.65
CA VAL A 83 14.65 3.96 0.64
C VAL A 83 15.63 5.13 0.55
N SER A 84 16.79 4.93 -0.06
CA SER A 84 17.81 5.98 -0.19
C SER A 84 17.34 7.13 -1.09
N GLU A 85 16.62 6.82 -2.19
CA GLU A 85 16.05 7.84 -3.07
C GLU A 85 14.97 8.67 -2.35
N LEU A 86 14.11 8.03 -1.54
CA LEU A 86 13.08 8.73 -0.78
C LEU A 86 13.65 9.57 0.37
N GLU A 87 14.69 9.06 1.04
CA GLU A 87 15.38 9.76 2.12
C GLU A 87 16.08 11.02 1.58
N GLN A 88 16.71 10.93 0.40
CA GLN A 88 17.29 12.09 -0.30
C GLN A 88 16.27 13.17 -0.65
N GLN A 89 14.99 12.80 -0.80
CA GLN A 89 13.88 13.74 -1.01
C GLN A 89 13.37 14.34 0.32
N GLY A 90 13.97 14.00 1.46
CA GLY A 90 13.58 14.48 2.79
C GLY A 90 12.26 13.89 3.29
N LEU A 91 11.89 12.70 2.82
CA LEU A 91 10.62 12.06 3.19
C LEU A 91 10.76 11.21 4.45
N ASN A 92 9.67 11.13 5.22
CA ASN A 92 9.58 10.25 6.39
C ASN A 92 9.14 8.86 5.96
N ILE A 93 10.03 7.88 6.10
CA ILE A 93 9.82 6.55 5.52
C ILE A 93 9.49 5.54 6.62
N LEU A 94 8.41 4.79 6.42
CA LEU A 94 8.11 3.57 7.16
C LEU A 94 8.19 2.37 6.22
N VAL A 95 9.14 1.47 6.50
CA VAL A 95 9.27 0.17 5.85
C VAL A 95 8.48 -0.86 6.64
N LEU A 96 7.46 -1.44 6.01
CA LEU A 96 6.78 -2.62 6.50
C LEU A 96 7.45 -3.85 5.91
N GLY A 97 7.74 -4.83 6.75
CA GLY A 97 8.43 -6.03 6.32
C GLY A 97 8.06 -7.25 7.14
N ARG A 98 8.73 -8.37 6.85
CA ARG A 98 8.58 -9.65 7.53
C ARG A 98 9.83 -10.00 8.30
N LYS A 99 9.70 -10.75 9.39
CA LYS A 99 10.86 -11.22 10.17
C LYS A 99 11.89 -12.02 9.35
N HIS A 100 11.48 -12.75 8.30
CA HIS A 100 12.45 -13.44 7.44
C HIS A 100 13.40 -12.47 6.70
N MET A 101 13.03 -11.21 6.51
CA MET A 101 13.91 -10.19 5.91
C MET A 101 15.10 -9.84 6.81
N LEU A 102 15.01 -10.16 8.11
CA LEU A 102 16.08 -9.94 9.08
C LEU A 102 17.09 -11.09 9.09
N GLN A 103 16.73 -12.23 8.49
CA GLN A 103 17.59 -13.39 8.39
C GLN A 103 18.40 -13.30 7.09
N PRO A 104 19.75 -13.38 7.17
CA PRO A 104 20.59 -13.35 5.98
C PRO A 104 20.18 -14.44 4.99
N SER A 105 19.90 -14.03 3.75
CA SER A 105 19.55 -14.95 2.66
C SER A 105 20.00 -14.34 1.33
N ARG A 106 19.90 -15.11 0.25
CA ARG A 106 20.20 -14.63 -1.10
C ARG A 106 19.47 -13.33 -1.47
N ASN A 107 18.26 -13.12 -0.95
CA ASN A 107 17.47 -11.93 -1.23
C ASN A 107 17.67 -10.81 -0.19
N TRP A 108 18.09 -11.17 1.02
CA TRP A 108 18.15 -10.28 2.18
C TRP A 108 19.56 -10.24 2.75
N ASP A 109 20.34 -9.27 2.29
CA ASP A 109 21.67 -9.00 2.83
C ASP A 109 21.58 -8.20 4.13
N ARG A 110 22.38 -8.59 5.12
CA ARG A 110 22.45 -7.98 6.45
C ARG A 110 22.92 -6.54 6.38
N GLN A 111 23.88 -6.21 5.52
CA GLN A 111 24.42 -4.85 5.44
C GLN A 111 23.38 -3.89 4.85
N ASN A 112 22.70 -4.31 3.78
CA ASN A 112 21.60 -3.54 3.18
C ASN A 112 20.47 -3.30 4.18
N MET A 113 20.03 -4.35 4.89
CA MET A 113 18.98 -4.22 5.91
C MET A 113 19.40 -3.34 7.09
N SER A 114 20.69 -3.36 7.46
CA SER A 114 21.23 -2.44 8.48
C SER A 114 21.15 -0.99 8.02
N LYS A 115 21.52 -0.71 6.77
CA LYS A 115 21.40 0.65 6.18
C LYS A 115 19.94 1.10 6.12
N ILE A 116 19.03 0.22 5.70
CA ILE A 116 17.59 0.55 5.64
C ILE A 116 17.07 0.98 7.02
N LYS A 117 17.43 0.27 8.09
CA LYS A 117 17.02 0.61 9.46
C LYS A 117 17.58 1.96 9.97
N GLN A 118 18.68 2.43 9.40
CA GLN A 118 19.25 3.75 9.73
C GLN A 118 18.53 4.88 9.00
N LYS A 119 17.96 4.60 7.82
CA LYS A 119 17.33 5.59 6.93
C LYS A 119 15.81 5.67 7.08
N ALA A 120 15.17 4.65 7.66
CA ALA A 120 13.72 4.54 7.74
C ALA A 120 13.27 3.88 9.04
N HIS A 121 12.07 4.25 9.49
CA HIS A 121 11.37 3.50 10.52
C HIS A 121 11.00 2.13 9.95
N CYS A 122 11.21 1.06 10.70
CA CYS A 122 10.96 -0.30 10.22
C CYS A 122 10.06 -1.06 11.19
N PHE A 123 9.01 -1.70 10.66
CA PHE A 123 8.15 -2.60 11.42
C PHE A 123 8.10 -3.97 10.73
N PHE A 124 8.56 -5.00 11.43
CA PHE A 124 8.62 -6.37 10.89
C PHE A 124 7.56 -7.26 11.54
N THR A 125 6.60 -7.72 10.74
CA THR A 125 5.51 -8.62 11.13
C THR A 125 5.96 -10.08 11.05
N GLU A 126 5.15 -10.99 11.60
CA GLU A 126 5.38 -12.43 11.45
C GLU A 126 5.21 -12.89 10.00
N ASN A 127 5.95 -13.93 9.59
CA ASN A 127 5.93 -14.47 8.21
C ASN A 127 4.56 -15.06 7.79
N ILE A 128 3.61 -15.20 8.71
CA ILE A 128 2.25 -15.73 8.47
C ILE A 128 1.17 -14.64 8.37
N SER A 129 1.51 -13.39 8.68
CA SER A 129 0.57 -12.25 8.61
C SER A 129 0.16 -11.97 7.16
N GLU A 130 -0.94 -11.26 6.91
CA GLU A 130 -1.14 -10.58 5.62
C GLU A 130 -0.60 -9.18 5.77
N ASP A 131 0.07 -8.66 4.74
CA ASP A 131 0.76 -7.37 4.84
C ASP A 131 -0.13 -6.20 4.43
N ASP A 132 -1.06 -6.45 3.53
CA ASP A 132 -1.96 -5.44 3.00
C ASP A 132 -2.79 -4.71 4.09
N PRO A 133 -3.29 -5.37 5.17
CA PRO A 133 -3.96 -4.65 6.26
C PRO A 133 -3.05 -3.67 6.99
N PHE A 134 -1.79 -4.04 7.26
CA PHE A 134 -0.84 -3.16 7.95
C PHE A 134 -0.48 -1.96 7.08
N LEU A 135 -0.26 -2.19 5.79
CA LEU A 135 0.00 -1.14 4.82
C LEU A 135 -1.18 -0.17 4.69
N LEU A 136 -2.39 -0.70 4.51
CA LEU A 136 -3.60 0.11 4.37
C LEU A 136 -3.86 0.93 5.63
N TYR A 137 -3.76 0.30 6.81
CA TYR A 137 -3.91 0.99 8.08
C TYR A 137 -2.89 2.14 8.21
N ALA A 138 -1.60 1.87 8.00
CA ALA A 138 -0.57 2.89 8.11
C ALA A 138 -0.78 4.03 7.10
N ALA A 139 -1.10 3.73 5.84
CA ALA A 139 -1.26 4.74 4.80
C ALA A 139 -2.49 5.62 5.05
N LEU A 140 -3.63 5.03 5.40
CA LEU A 140 -4.86 5.78 5.67
C LEU A 140 -4.78 6.58 6.97
N HIS A 141 -4.20 5.99 8.03
CA HIS A 141 -4.01 6.65 9.33
C HIS A 141 -3.00 7.80 9.26
N SER A 142 -1.99 7.70 8.37
CA SER A 142 -1.04 8.80 8.13
C SER A 142 -1.66 9.99 7.38
N GLY A 143 -2.87 9.83 6.82
CA GLY A 143 -3.65 10.90 6.21
C GLY A 143 -3.40 11.12 4.70
N LEU A 144 -4.09 12.11 4.13
CA LEU A 144 -4.18 12.36 2.67
C LEU A 144 -2.88 12.77 1.97
N HIS A 145 -1.83 13.08 2.73
CA HIS A 145 -0.53 13.46 2.19
C HIS A 145 0.44 12.27 2.14
N CYS A 146 -0.01 11.10 2.62
CA CYS A 146 0.78 9.88 2.67
C CYS A 146 0.69 9.11 1.36
N ASN A 147 1.84 8.83 0.76
CA ASN A 147 1.92 7.89 -0.36
C ASN A 147 2.36 6.52 0.13
N PHE A 148 2.01 5.50 -0.64
CA PHE A 148 2.46 4.14 -0.39
C PHE A 148 3.02 3.50 -1.66
N LEU A 149 3.97 2.59 -1.50
CA LEU A 149 4.52 1.78 -2.58
C LEU A 149 4.25 0.32 -2.26
N SER A 150 3.48 -0.34 -3.13
CA SER A 150 3.21 -1.78 -3.11
C SER A 150 3.06 -2.29 -4.54
N ARG A 151 3.42 -3.56 -4.76
CA ARG A 151 3.14 -4.28 -6.01
C ARG A 151 1.79 -4.97 -5.99
N ASP A 152 1.20 -5.16 -4.81
CA ASP A 152 -0.14 -5.71 -4.73
C ASP A 152 -1.13 -4.67 -5.26
N LEU A 153 -2.02 -5.14 -6.11
CA LEU A 153 -3.16 -4.36 -6.58
C LEU A 153 -4.24 -4.26 -5.50
N MET A 154 -4.08 -4.94 -4.37
CA MET A 154 -4.99 -5.02 -3.23
C MET A 154 -6.34 -5.61 -3.66
N ARG A 155 -6.32 -6.63 -4.53
CA ARG A 155 -7.52 -7.18 -5.19
C ARG A 155 -8.52 -7.80 -4.20
N ASP A 156 -8.02 -8.52 -3.21
CA ASP A 156 -8.87 -9.28 -2.28
C ASP A 156 -9.52 -8.35 -1.22
N HIS A 157 -8.85 -7.25 -0.86
CA HIS A 157 -9.43 -6.22 0.00
C HIS A 157 -10.56 -5.43 -0.67
N LYS A 158 -10.53 -5.30 -2.00
CA LYS A 158 -11.61 -4.65 -2.78
C LYS A 158 -12.90 -5.45 -2.73
N ALA A 159 -12.82 -6.77 -2.62
CA ALA A 159 -13.99 -7.64 -2.53
C ALA A 159 -14.71 -7.53 -1.18
N CYS A 160 -14.01 -7.08 -0.13
CA CYS A 160 -14.60 -6.87 1.19
C CYS A 160 -15.39 -5.56 1.29
N LEU A 161 -15.13 -4.58 0.40
CA LEU A 161 -15.89 -3.34 0.33
C LEU A 161 -17.24 -3.57 -0.38
N SER A 162 -18.28 -3.83 0.40
CA SER A 162 -19.63 -4.13 -0.09
C SER A 162 -20.32 -2.94 -0.76
N ASP A 163 -20.03 -1.72 -0.31
CA ASP A 163 -20.62 -0.50 -0.85
C ASP A 163 -19.88 0.04 -2.10
N SER A 164 -20.64 0.31 -3.16
CA SER A 164 -20.12 0.81 -4.44
C SER A 164 -19.47 2.20 -4.33
N ALA A 165 -20.00 3.09 -3.48
CA ALA A 165 -19.46 4.43 -3.30
C ALA A 165 -18.11 4.40 -2.57
N THR A 166 -18.01 3.59 -1.52
CA THR A 166 -16.79 3.36 -0.74
C THR A 166 -15.70 2.73 -1.61
N ARG A 167 -16.07 1.74 -2.43
CA ARG A 167 -15.15 1.14 -3.40
C ARG A 167 -14.64 2.17 -4.41
N ARG A 168 -15.50 3.08 -4.91
CA ARG A 168 -15.09 4.19 -5.80
C ARG A 168 -14.11 5.14 -5.12
N LEU A 169 -14.36 5.51 -3.86
CA LEU A 169 -13.46 6.35 -3.07
C LEU A 169 -12.11 5.66 -2.84
N PHE A 170 -12.11 4.36 -2.55
CA PHE A 170 -10.88 3.58 -2.40
C PHE A 170 -10.05 3.57 -3.69
N PHE A 171 -10.67 3.35 -4.85
CA PHE A 171 -9.95 3.39 -6.13
C PHE A 171 -9.41 4.78 -6.49
N LYS A 172 -10.14 5.84 -6.13
CA LYS A 172 -9.65 7.22 -6.24
C LYS A 172 -8.45 7.46 -5.33
N TRP A 173 -8.54 7.05 -4.07
CA TRP A 173 -7.44 7.13 -3.12
C TRP A 173 -6.23 6.33 -3.61
N GLN A 174 -6.39 5.07 -3.95
CA GLN A 174 -5.32 4.19 -4.44
C GLN A 174 -4.56 4.83 -5.61
N ARG A 175 -5.25 5.31 -6.65
CA ARG A 175 -4.59 5.95 -7.82
C ARG A 175 -3.88 7.26 -7.48
N GLY A 176 -4.36 7.98 -6.48
CA GLY A 176 -3.76 9.24 -6.03
C GLY A 176 -2.62 9.08 -5.02
N HIS A 177 -2.43 7.89 -4.43
CA HIS A 177 -1.48 7.70 -3.31
C HIS A 177 -0.55 6.49 -3.52
N GLN A 178 -0.88 5.56 -4.43
CA GLN A 178 -0.01 4.44 -4.79
C GLN A 178 1.05 4.90 -5.79
N LEU A 179 2.30 4.73 -5.40
CA LEU A 179 3.43 4.97 -6.26
C LEU A 179 3.77 3.72 -7.02
N VAL A 180 4.23 3.92 -8.25
CA VAL A 180 4.68 2.86 -9.14
C VAL A 180 6.11 3.15 -9.52
N ILE A 181 7.00 2.18 -9.33
CA ILE A 181 8.38 2.28 -9.82
C ILE A 181 8.33 2.13 -11.34
N SER A 182 8.71 3.18 -12.07
CA SER A 182 8.69 3.18 -13.54
C SER A 182 9.71 2.20 -14.11
N HIS A 183 10.94 2.22 -13.58
CA HIS A 183 12.01 1.31 -13.94
C HIS A 183 13.04 1.26 -12.81
N TYR A 184 13.62 0.09 -12.55
CA TYR A 184 14.75 -0.09 -11.65
C TYR A 184 15.98 -0.59 -12.42
N VAL A 185 17.08 0.17 -12.39
CA VAL A 185 18.40 -0.28 -12.84
C VAL A 185 19.35 -0.21 -11.65
N PRO A 186 20.02 -1.31 -11.27
CA PRO A 186 21.05 -1.27 -10.24
C PRO A 186 22.08 -0.16 -10.49
N GLY A 187 22.40 0.61 -9.46
CA GLY A 187 23.34 1.73 -9.54
C GLY A 187 22.81 3.02 -10.18
N LYS A 188 21.57 3.04 -10.70
CA LYS A 188 20.90 4.27 -11.15
C LYS A 188 19.86 4.73 -10.13
N ARG A 189 19.50 6.01 -10.20
CA ARG A 189 18.41 6.57 -9.39
C ARG A 189 17.07 5.90 -9.71
N VAL A 190 16.30 5.63 -8.66
CA VAL A 190 14.95 5.08 -8.79
C VAL A 190 14.02 6.19 -9.27
N ARG A 191 13.17 5.90 -10.25
CA ARG A 191 12.16 6.84 -10.77
C ARG A 191 10.76 6.31 -10.53
N PHE A 192 9.89 7.17 -10.03
CA PHE A 192 8.48 6.88 -9.80
C PHE A 192 7.63 7.44 -10.95
N GLN A 193 6.54 6.76 -11.28
CA GLN A 193 5.51 7.32 -12.15
C GLN A 193 4.90 8.55 -11.47
N ARG A 194 4.56 9.57 -12.26
CA ARG A 194 3.95 10.80 -11.76
C ARG A 194 2.50 10.52 -11.37
N ILE A 195 2.12 10.85 -10.15
CA ILE A 195 0.73 10.83 -9.71
C ILE A 195 0.00 11.99 -10.42
N SER A 196 -1.09 11.69 -11.11
CA SER A 196 -1.92 12.69 -11.78
C SER A 196 -2.61 13.59 -10.76
N ALA A 197 -2.71 14.89 -11.05
CA ALA A 197 -3.49 15.84 -10.25
C ALA A 197 -5.01 15.69 -10.46
N TYR A 198 -5.42 14.96 -11.49
CA TYR A 198 -6.81 14.72 -11.85
C TYR A 198 -7.13 13.22 -11.85
N ASP A 199 -8.40 12.93 -11.59
CA ASP A 199 -8.91 11.57 -11.52
C ASP A 199 -9.23 11.05 -12.94
N THR A 200 -8.51 10.01 -13.39
CA THR A 200 -8.76 9.35 -14.69
C THR A 200 -9.96 8.40 -14.64
N ILE A 201 -11.16 8.97 -14.53
CA ILE A 201 -12.45 8.27 -14.61
C ILE A 201 -13.38 8.98 -15.58
N ALA A 202 -14.42 8.27 -16.03
CA ALA A 202 -15.54 8.92 -16.70
C ALA A 202 -16.14 9.98 -15.77
N GLN A 203 -16.19 11.23 -16.24
CA GLN A 203 -16.63 12.38 -15.45
C GLN A 203 -17.47 13.33 -16.31
N MET A 204 -18.43 13.99 -15.68
CA MET A 204 -19.29 14.99 -16.30
C MET A 204 -19.05 16.34 -15.61
N SER A 205 -18.88 17.38 -16.41
CA SER A 205 -18.72 18.76 -15.94
C SER A 205 -19.66 19.66 -16.75
N GLY A 206 -20.71 20.16 -16.11
CA GLY A 206 -21.79 20.90 -16.80
C GLY A 206 -22.43 20.05 -17.89
N SER A 207 -22.40 20.54 -19.14
CA SER A 207 -22.89 19.86 -20.34
C SER A 207 -21.84 19.00 -21.05
N SER A 208 -20.66 18.79 -20.45
CA SER A 208 -19.55 18.05 -21.06
C SER A 208 -19.28 16.73 -20.37
N TRP A 209 -19.08 15.67 -21.15
CA TRP A 209 -18.61 14.36 -20.72
C TRP A 209 -17.14 14.17 -21.10
N HIS A 210 -16.36 13.62 -20.17
CA HIS A 210 -14.96 13.25 -20.37
C HIS A 210 -14.81 11.77 -20.05
N ILE A 211 -14.51 10.95 -21.06
CA ILE A 211 -14.43 9.49 -20.93
C ILE A 211 -13.00 9.06 -21.29
N PRO A 212 -12.22 8.53 -20.34
CA PRO A 212 -10.90 8.02 -20.63
C PRO A 212 -10.99 6.72 -21.43
N TYR A 213 -10.16 6.56 -22.46
CA TYR A 213 -10.15 5.37 -23.33
C TYR A 213 -8.72 4.96 -23.72
N ASP A 214 -8.55 3.68 -24.03
CA ASP A 214 -7.30 3.12 -24.54
C ASP A 214 -7.34 3.12 -26.08
N GLU A 215 -6.34 3.74 -26.72
CA GLU A 215 -6.33 3.90 -28.18
C GLU A 215 -5.92 2.62 -28.93
N ASN A 216 -4.97 1.87 -28.36
CA ASN A 216 -4.51 0.62 -28.92
C ASN A 216 -5.18 -0.55 -28.20
N ARG A 217 -5.49 -1.63 -28.93
CA ARG A 217 -5.85 -2.95 -28.35
C ARG A 217 -4.71 -3.60 -27.54
N GLY A 218 -3.64 -2.87 -27.22
CA GLY A 218 -2.59 -3.36 -26.35
C GLY A 218 -3.12 -3.47 -24.93
N ASP A 219 -2.85 -4.58 -24.26
CA ASP A 219 -3.25 -4.77 -22.87
C ASP A 219 -2.51 -3.76 -21.99
N ARG A 220 -3.22 -2.70 -21.59
CA ARG A 220 -2.78 -1.80 -20.54
C ARG A 220 -2.67 -2.61 -19.24
N ALA A 221 -1.56 -2.45 -18.52
CA ALA A 221 -1.45 -3.11 -17.23
C ALA A 221 -2.56 -2.57 -16.29
N THR A 222 -3.13 -3.44 -15.46
CA THR A 222 -4.29 -3.09 -14.62
C THR A 222 -4.05 -1.91 -13.67
N TYR A 223 -2.80 -1.58 -13.37
CA TYR A 223 -2.39 -0.44 -12.54
C TYR A 223 -2.12 0.86 -13.32
N GLU A 224 -1.95 0.80 -14.64
CA GLU A 224 -1.81 2.00 -15.46
C GLU A 224 -3.17 2.69 -15.60
N VAL A 225 -3.22 3.94 -16.07
CA VAL A 225 -4.48 4.64 -16.38
C VAL A 225 -4.49 5.03 -17.86
N PRO A 226 -5.66 5.04 -18.53
CA PRO A 226 -5.73 5.48 -19.91
C PRO A 226 -5.20 6.91 -20.05
N GLN A 227 -4.45 7.18 -21.11
CA GLN A 227 -3.84 8.49 -21.35
C GLN A 227 -4.68 9.38 -22.28
N LYS A 228 -5.66 8.79 -22.99
CA LYS A 228 -6.53 9.52 -23.91
C LYS A 228 -7.92 9.73 -23.34
N TRP A 229 -8.56 10.81 -23.79
CA TRP A 229 -9.87 11.25 -23.35
C TRP A 229 -10.75 11.54 -24.55
N LEU A 230 -11.95 10.99 -24.53
CA LEU A 230 -13.04 11.42 -25.38
C LEU A 230 -13.78 12.55 -24.65
N CYS A 231 -13.83 13.72 -25.28
CA CYS A 231 -14.60 14.86 -24.79
C CYS A 231 -15.86 15.02 -25.65
N LEU A 232 -17.04 15.02 -25.01
CA LEU A 232 -18.31 15.27 -25.65
C LEU A 232 -18.91 16.51 -25.00
N THR A 233 -19.09 17.58 -25.76
CA THR A 233 -19.69 18.82 -25.28
C THR A 233 -20.95 19.10 -26.08
N GLN A 234 -22.02 19.48 -25.42
CA GLN A 234 -23.20 20.00 -26.09
C GLN A 234 -22.96 21.47 -26.42
N ASP A 235 -22.82 21.79 -27.71
CA ASP A 235 -22.82 23.18 -28.16
C ASP A 235 -24.23 23.77 -27.96
N HIS A 236 -24.27 24.99 -27.42
CA HIS A 236 -25.49 25.78 -27.23
C HIS A 236 -25.82 26.58 -28.48
#